data_AF-A0A353ZWZ3-F1
#
_entry.id   AF-A0A353ZWZ3-F1
#
_cell.length_a   1.000
_cell.length_b   1.000
_cell.length_c   1.000
_cell.angle_alpha   90.00
_cell.angle_beta   90.00
_cell.angle_gamma   90.00
#
_symmetry.space_group_name_H-M   'P 1'
#
loop_
_entity.id
_entity.type
_entity.pdbx_description
1 polymer ?
#
loop_
_entity_poly.entity_id
_entity_poly.type
_entity_poly.pdbx_seq_one_letter_code
_entity_poly.pdbx_strand_id
1 'polypeptide(L)'
;MTNPVQGAQVVGRVASLLRLVGRKPEGSSIAGLVRESGLTRPTVHRLLASLAAEGLLDHDARSGNWILGPEIFLLGSVAAARFPFEDLARPSLRRLADETGESAFYSIRRGQETVCVLREEGSFPVRSFVLHEGVRFPLGVASAGTAIMAFLPDEE
;
A
#
# COMPACT_ATOMS: atom_id res chain seq x y z
N MET A 1 -15.41 2.85 -12.09
CA MET A 1 -14.25 3.35 -12.87
C MET A 1 -14.12 4.85 -12.62
N THR A 2 -13.07 5.32 -11.95
CA THR A 2 -12.78 6.76 -11.93
C THR A 2 -12.27 7.16 -13.30
N ASN A 3 -13.05 7.95 -14.04
CA ASN A 3 -12.65 8.50 -15.33
C ASN A 3 -11.29 9.21 -15.17
N PRO A 4 -10.28 8.94 -16.02
CA PRO A 4 -9.02 9.66 -15.91
C PRO A 4 -9.28 11.15 -16.11
N VAL A 5 -8.95 11.95 -15.09
CA VAL A 5 -9.04 13.41 -15.18
C VAL A 5 -8.10 13.86 -16.31
N GLN A 6 -8.64 14.59 -17.28
CA GLN A 6 -7.90 15.03 -18.46
C GLN A 6 -6.69 15.88 -18.02
N GLY A 7 -5.49 15.55 -18.48
CA GLY A 7 -4.24 16.20 -18.05
C GLY A 7 -3.60 15.65 -16.76
N ALA A 8 -4.26 14.75 -16.03
CA ALA A 8 -3.74 14.19 -14.76
C ALA A 8 -2.79 12.99 -14.94
N GLN A 9 -2.25 12.76 -16.14
CA GLN A 9 -1.36 11.61 -16.42
C GLN A 9 -0.12 11.62 -15.50
N VAL A 10 0.40 12.81 -15.20
CA VAL A 10 1.54 12.95 -14.28
C VAL A 10 1.18 12.55 -12.85
N VAL A 11 -0.02 12.92 -12.36
CA VAL A 11 -0.51 12.56 -11.03
C VAL A 11 -0.66 11.04 -10.92
N GLY A 12 -1.21 10.40 -11.95
CA GLY A 12 -1.32 8.93 -11.99
C GLY A 12 0.05 8.24 -11.91
N ARG A 13 1.04 8.75 -12.64
CA ARG A 13 2.42 8.21 -12.63
C ARG A 13 3.11 8.42 -11.28
N VAL A 14 3.00 9.62 -10.71
CA VAL A 14 3.54 9.95 -9.38
C VAL A 14 2.92 9.05 -8.31
N ALA A 15 1.60 8.93 -8.30
CA ALA A 15 0.91 8.09 -7.34
C ALA A 15 1.29 6.61 -7.49
N SER A 16 1.55 6.15 -8.71
CA SER A 16 2.06 4.79 -8.97
C SER A 16 3.47 4.60 -8.41
N LEU A 17 4.39 5.54 -8.67
CA LEU A 17 5.77 5.46 -8.17
C LEU A 17 5.84 5.50 -6.64
N LEU A 18 5.09 6.39 -5.99
CA LEU A 18 5.00 6.43 -4.52
C LEU A 18 4.51 5.09 -3.95
N ARG A 19 3.49 4.47 -4.58
CA ARG A 19 3.02 3.14 -4.17
C ARG A 19 4.07 2.05 -4.38
N LEU A 20 4.81 2.09 -5.49
CA LEU A 20 5.87 1.11 -5.77
C LEU A 20 7.02 1.21 -4.76
N VAL A 21 7.48 2.43 -4.49
CA VAL A 21 8.52 2.70 -3.48
C VAL A 21 8.04 2.27 -2.09
N GLY A 22 6.80 2.60 -1.73
CA GLY A 22 6.22 2.30 -0.43
C GLY A 22 5.82 0.83 -0.18
N ARG A 23 6.10 -0.09 -1.11
CA ARG A 23 5.79 -1.53 -0.91
C ARG A 23 6.59 -2.16 0.21
N LYS A 24 7.79 -1.65 0.48
CA LYS A 24 8.71 -2.18 1.48
C LYS A 24 9.50 -1.06 2.17
N PRO A 25 9.88 -1.22 3.44
CA PRO A 25 10.63 -0.20 4.18
C PRO A 25 11.97 0.17 3.54
N GLU A 26 12.67 -0.80 2.94
CA GLU A 26 13.96 -0.60 2.26
C GLU A 26 13.86 0.12 0.90
N GLY A 27 12.63 0.43 0.45
CA GLY A 27 12.38 1.13 -0.79
C GLY A 27 12.63 0.30 -2.05
N SER A 28 13.01 0.96 -3.13
CA SER A 28 13.22 0.32 -4.44
C SER A 28 14.30 0.99 -5.27
N SER A 29 15.10 0.17 -5.97
CA SER A 29 16.08 0.67 -6.93
C SER A 29 15.39 1.29 -8.16
N ILE A 30 16.05 2.25 -8.80
CA ILE A 30 15.53 2.86 -10.04
C ILE A 30 15.26 1.82 -11.14
N ALA A 31 16.07 0.76 -11.22
CA ALA A 31 15.89 -0.30 -12.21
C ALA A 31 14.60 -1.10 -11.95
N GLY A 32 14.30 -1.39 -10.67
CA GLY A 32 13.04 -2.02 -10.29
C GLY A 32 11.84 -1.13 -10.61
N LEU A 33 11.93 0.16 -10.27
CA LEU A 33 10.87 1.13 -10.53
C LEU A 33 10.59 1.31 -12.03
N VAL A 34 11.62 1.34 -12.88
CA VAL A 34 11.46 1.37 -14.34
C VAL A 34 10.72 0.14 -14.84
N ARG A 35 11.15 -1.06 -14.41
CA ARG A 35 10.54 -2.32 -14.83
C ARG A 35 9.07 -2.41 -14.41
N GLU A 36 8.75 -2.04 -13.16
CA GLU A 36 7.41 -2.22 -12.60
C GLU A 36 6.44 -1.10 -12.99
N SER A 37 6.93 0.12 -13.22
CA SER A 37 6.07 1.23 -13.66
C SER A 37 5.79 1.23 -15.16
N GLY A 38 6.62 0.55 -15.96
CA GLY A 38 6.56 0.59 -17.43
C GLY A 38 6.99 1.95 -18.02
N LEU A 39 7.53 2.86 -17.21
CA LEU A 39 7.98 4.18 -17.63
C LEU A 39 9.45 4.17 -18.06
N THR A 40 9.84 5.08 -18.96
CA THR A 40 11.24 5.20 -19.36
C THR A 40 12.13 5.65 -18.21
N ARG A 41 13.38 5.19 -18.17
CA ARG A 41 14.35 5.56 -17.11
C ARG A 41 14.49 7.07 -16.88
N PRO A 42 14.58 7.93 -17.92
CA PRO A 42 14.63 9.38 -17.71
C PRO A 42 13.35 9.95 -17.07
N THR A 43 12.18 9.41 -17.41
CA THR A 43 10.91 9.82 -16.82
C THR A 43 10.83 9.44 -15.35
N VAL A 44 11.19 8.19 -15.02
CA VAL A 44 11.23 7.72 -13.63
C VAL A 44 12.19 8.58 -12.81
N HIS A 45 13.43 8.77 -13.29
CA HIS A 45 14.42 9.57 -12.59
C HIS A 45 13.91 10.99 -12.30
N ARG A 46 13.36 11.67 -13.32
CA ARG A 46 12.83 13.04 -13.15
C ARG A 46 11.71 13.09 -12.12
N LEU A 47 10.77 12.17 -12.15
CA LEU A 47 9.66 12.13 -11.19
C LEU A 47 10.15 11.84 -9.77
N LEU A 48 11.07 10.90 -9.59
CA LEU A 48 11.64 10.57 -8.28
C LEU A 48 12.42 11.75 -7.70
N ALA A 49 13.25 12.41 -8.51
CA ALA A 49 13.97 13.61 -8.09
C ALA A 49 13.03 14.76 -7.73
N SER A 50 11.95 14.98 -8.51
CA SER A 50 10.93 15.98 -8.15
C SER A 50 10.22 15.64 -6.85
N LEU A 51 9.86 14.38 -6.62
CA LEU A 51 9.25 13.96 -5.35
C LEU A 51 10.19 14.11 -4.16
N ALA A 52 11.49 13.90 -4.37
CA ALA A 52 12.49 14.10 -3.32
C ALA A 52 12.75 15.58 -3.01
N ALA A 53 12.69 16.46 -4.01
CA ALA A 53 12.76 17.90 -3.77
C ALA A 53 11.59 18.41 -2.90
N GLU A 54 10.43 17.75 -2.96
CA GLU A 54 9.25 18.03 -2.12
C GLU A 54 9.24 17.22 -0.80
N GLY A 55 10.30 16.45 -0.49
CA GLY A 55 10.41 15.64 0.74
C GLY A 55 9.51 14.40 0.79
N LEU A 56 8.84 14.06 -0.31
CA LEU A 56 7.94 12.90 -0.40
C LEU A 56 8.69 11.58 -0.62
N LEU A 57 9.90 11.65 -1.18
CA LEU A 57 10.83 10.53 -1.32
C LEU A 57 12.21 10.96 -0.84
N ASP A 58 13.05 9.99 -0.50
CA ASP A 58 14.48 10.17 -0.30
C ASP A 58 15.26 9.15 -1.13
N HIS A 59 16.55 9.43 -1.34
CA HIS A 59 17.48 8.50 -1.97
C HIS A 59 18.51 8.04 -0.93
N ASP A 60 18.40 6.78 -0.51
CA ASP A 60 19.33 6.20 0.45
C ASP A 60 20.71 6.04 -0.19
N ALA A 61 21.69 6.82 0.29
CA ALA A 61 23.05 6.80 -0.21
C ALA A 61 23.77 5.46 0.00
N ARG A 62 23.33 4.64 0.97
CA ARG A 62 23.97 3.35 1.26
C ARG A 62 23.52 2.26 0.31
N SER A 63 22.21 2.15 0.07
CA SER A 63 21.63 1.12 -0.80
C SER A 63 21.46 1.56 -2.26
N GLY A 64 21.39 2.87 -2.51
CA GLY A 64 20.98 3.43 -3.80
C GLY A 64 19.49 3.25 -4.10
N ASN A 65 18.68 2.91 -3.09
CA ASN A 65 17.25 2.79 -3.22
C ASN A 65 16.56 4.14 -3.01
N TRP A 66 15.44 4.31 -3.70
CA TRP A 66 14.47 5.35 -3.39
C TRP A 66 13.54 4.84 -2.29
N ILE A 67 13.36 5.63 -1.24
CA ILE A 67 12.53 5.32 -0.06
C ILE A 67 11.47 6.41 0.13
N LEU A 68 10.41 6.13 0.90
CA LEU A 68 9.46 7.17 1.28
C LEU A 68 10.14 8.21 2.18
N GLY A 69 9.93 9.48 1.89
CA GLY A 69 10.49 10.59 2.65
C GLY A 69 9.62 10.94 3.88
N PRO A 70 10.14 11.77 4.79
CA PRO A 70 9.47 12.15 6.04
C PRO A 70 8.13 12.86 5.83
N GLU A 71 7.95 13.59 4.72
CA GLU A 71 6.69 14.30 4.45
C GLU A 71 5.51 13.32 4.33
N ILE A 72 5.73 12.13 3.75
CA ILE A 72 4.70 11.09 3.67
C ILE A 72 4.26 10.62 5.07
N PHE A 73 5.21 10.50 6.00
CA PHE A 73 4.91 10.11 7.38
C PHE A 73 4.08 11.17 8.09
N LEU A 74 4.43 12.45 7.93
CA LEU A 74 3.68 13.57 8.51
C LEU A 74 2.25 13.63 7.99
N LEU A 75 2.08 13.56 6.66
CA LEU A 75 0.77 13.54 6.01
C LEU A 75 -0.07 12.34 6.47
N GLY A 76 0.55 11.16 6.55
CA GLY A 76 -0.09 9.94 7.04
C GLY A 76 -0.55 10.07 8.49
N SER A 77 0.29 10.65 9.35
CA SER A 77 -0.01 10.85 10.77
C SER A 77 -1.20 11.80 10.99
N VAL A 78 -1.27 12.89 10.23
CA VAL A 78 -2.42 13.82 10.27
C VAL A 78 -3.68 13.13 9.74
N ALA A 79 -3.57 12.37 8.65
CA ALA A 79 -4.69 11.65 8.07
C ALA A 79 -5.22 10.53 9.00
N ALA A 80 -4.35 9.87 9.75
CA ALA A 80 -4.70 8.77 10.64
C ALA A 80 -5.78 9.17 11.67
N ALA A 81 -5.79 10.41 12.14
CA ALA A 81 -6.81 10.92 13.05
C ALA A 81 -8.24 10.84 12.48
N ARG A 82 -8.40 10.82 11.15
CA ARG A 82 -9.70 10.69 10.48
C ARG A 82 -10.10 9.23 10.23
N PHE A 83 -9.16 8.30 10.37
CA PHE A 83 -9.35 6.88 10.07
C PHE A 83 -8.91 6.02 11.26
N PRO A 84 -9.65 6.03 12.39
CA PRO A 84 -9.28 5.28 13.60
C PRO A 84 -9.59 3.77 13.46
N PHE A 85 -9.38 3.20 12.27
CA PHE A 85 -9.61 1.77 12.05
C PHE A 85 -8.66 0.92 12.88
N GLU A 86 -7.48 1.44 13.21
CA GLU A 86 -6.50 0.72 14.02
C GLU A 86 -7.06 0.47 15.43
N ASP A 87 -7.53 1.51 16.12
CA ASP A 87 -8.11 1.39 17.46
C ASP A 87 -9.34 0.48 17.50
N LEU A 88 -10.13 0.48 16.42
CA LEU A 88 -11.35 -0.32 16.31
C LEU A 88 -11.07 -1.79 15.95
N ALA A 89 -10.16 -2.04 15.00
CA ALA A 89 -9.93 -3.36 14.44
C ALA A 89 -8.86 -4.15 15.21
N ARG A 90 -7.79 -3.49 15.66
CA ARG A 90 -6.62 -4.13 16.26
C ARG A 90 -6.94 -5.03 17.45
N PRO A 91 -7.80 -4.64 18.42
CA PRO A 91 -8.15 -5.53 19.53
C PRO A 91 -8.83 -6.83 19.07
N SER A 92 -9.69 -6.75 18.05
CA SER A 92 -10.37 -7.92 17.50
C SER A 92 -9.44 -8.80 16.68
N LEU A 93 -8.52 -8.21 15.90
CA LEU A 93 -7.50 -8.95 15.16
C LEU A 93 -6.56 -9.70 16.09
N ARG A 94 -6.10 -9.07 17.17
CA ARG A 94 -5.23 -9.71 18.18
C ARG A 94 -5.91 -10.91 18.80
N ARG A 95 -7.15 -10.76 19.29
CA ARG A 95 -7.92 -11.90 19.83
C ARG A 95 -8.02 -13.04 18.83
N LEU A 96 -8.33 -12.74 17.56
CA LEU A 96 -8.41 -13.75 16.51
C LEU A 96 -7.06 -14.46 16.28
N ALA A 97 -5.97 -13.69 16.22
CA ALA A 97 -4.62 -14.24 16.02
C ALA A 97 -4.17 -15.10 17.23
N ASP A 98 -4.50 -14.67 18.45
CA ASP A 98 -4.19 -15.39 19.68
C ASP A 98 -5.01 -16.69 19.80
N GLU A 99 -6.31 -16.64 19.49
CA GLU A 99 -7.23 -17.79 19.58
C GLU A 99 -6.93 -18.86 18.51
N THR A 100 -6.54 -18.43 17.30
CA THR A 100 -6.30 -19.36 16.18
C THR A 100 -4.84 -19.76 16.05
N GLY A 101 -3.91 -18.98 16.60
CA GLY A 101 -2.48 -19.07 16.32
C GLY A 101 -2.08 -18.52 14.94
N GLU A 102 -3.04 -18.18 14.07
CA GLU A 102 -2.79 -17.76 12.70
C GLU A 102 -2.63 -16.24 12.58
N SER A 103 -2.12 -15.76 11.44
CA SER A 103 -2.13 -14.31 11.16
C SER A 103 -3.55 -13.82 10.86
N ALA A 104 -3.94 -12.70 11.48
CA ALA A 104 -5.20 -12.02 11.22
C ALA A 104 -4.98 -10.73 10.42
N PHE A 105 -5.88 -10.42 9.49
CA PHE A 105 -5.74 -9.29 8.57
C PHE A 105 -7.03 -8.47 8.51
N TYR A 106 -6.89 -7.15 8.43
CA TYR A 106 -7.98 -6.23 8.19
C TYR A 106 -7.74 -5.54 6.85
N SER A 107 -8.69 -5.77 5.93
CA SER A 107 -8.62 -5.25 4.57
C SER A 107 -9.83 -4.39 4.27
N ILE A 108 -9.61 -3.31 3.52
CA ILE A 108 -10.67 -2.39 3.08
C ILE A 108 -10.82 -2.44 1.56
N ARG A 109 -12.02 -2.15 1.05
CA ARG A 109 -12.24 -1.97 -0.39
C ARG A 109 -11.67 -0.62 -0.83
N ARG A 110 -10.89 -0.62 -1.91
CA ARG A 110 -10.50 0.59 -2.63
C ARG A 110 -10.71 0.40 -4.12
N GLY A 111 -11.83 0.90 -4.64
CA GLY A 111 -12.22 0.65 -6.02
C GLY A 111 -12.49 -0.84 -6.24
N GLN A 112 -11.77 -1.45 -7.19
CA GLN A 112 -11.89 -2.87 -7.53
C GLN A 112 -10.81 -3.76 -6.88
N GLU A 113 -10.22 -3.27 -5.81
CA GLU A 113 -9.20 -3.99 -5.04
C GLU A 113 -9.56 -3.99 -3.55
N THR A 114 -9.05 -4.98 -2.83
CA THR A 114 -8.83 -4.89 -1.38
C THR A 114 -7.44 -4.38 -1.09
N VAL A 115 -7.28 -3.59 -0.02
CA VAL A 115 -6.00 -3.18 0.52
C VAL A 115 -5.91 -3.64 1.97
N CYS A 116 -4.88 -4.41 2.31
CA CYS A 116 -4.59 -4.75 3.71
C CYS A 116 -4.06 -3.50 4.42
N VAL A 117 -4.72 -3.09 5.50
CA VAL A 117 -4.35 -1.87 6.25
C VAL A 117 -3.84 -2.19 7.66
N LEU A 118 -4.06 -3.41 8.13
CA LEU A 118 -3.58 -3.85 9.44
C LEU A 118 -3.41 -5.37 9.45
N ARG A 119 -2.33 -5.82 10.09
CA ARG A 119 -2.02 -7.22 10.35
C ARG A 119 -1.69 -7.44 11.82
N GLU A 120 -2.09 -8.60 12.35
CA GLU A 120 -1.62 -9.12 13.62
C GLU A 120 -1.09 -10.55 13.41
N GLU A 121 0.05 -10.85 14.03
CA GLU A 121 0.70 -12.16 13.91
C GLU A 121 0.30 -13.07 15.07
N GLY A 122 -0.17 -14.27 14.75
CA GLY A 122 -0.36 -15.33 15.74
C GLY A 122 0.93 -16.09 16.03
N SER A 123 0.83 -17.09 16.90
CA SER A 123 1.96 -17.88 17.42
C SER A 123 2.41 -19.04 16.51
N PHE A 124 1.70 -19.33 15.42
CA PHE A 124 2.02 -20.46 14.55
C PHE A 124 3.39 -20.27 13.85
N PRO A 125 4.24 -21.31 13.78
CA PRO A 125 5.62 -21.17 13.31
C PRO A 125 5.74 -20.97 11.80
N VAL A 126 4.75 -21.41 11.00
CA VAL A 126 4.72 -21.19 9.56
C VAL A 126 4.02 -19.88 9.27
N ARG A 127 4.73 -18.94 8.62
CA ARG A 127 4.22 -17.60 8.32
C ARG A 127 4.12 -17.39 6.82
N SER A 128 2.95 -16.93 6.35
CA SER A 128 2.81 -16.42 5.00
C SER A 128 3.15 -14.93 4.97
N PHE A 129 4.26 -14.57 4.33
CA PHE A 129 4.68 -13.18 4.12
C PHE A 129 4.03 -12.54 2.88
N VAL A 130 3.09 -13.23 2.24
CA VAL A 130 2.40 -12.75 1.04
C VAL A 130 1.43 -11.63 1.37
N LEU A 131 0.84 -11.65 2.58
CA LEU A 131 -0.09 -10.65 3.07
C LEU A 131 0.61 -9.75 4.10
N HIS A 132 0.68 -8.47 3.80
CA HIS A 132 1.18 -7.43 4.68
C HIS A 132 0.46 -6.12 4.40
N GLU A 133 0.62 -5.14 5.27
CA GLU A 133 0.06 -3.81 5.09
C GLU A 133 0.50 -3.21 3.75
N GLY A 134 -0.44 -2.58 3.04
CA GLY A 134 -0.23 -2.00 1.72
C GLY A 134 -0.38 -2.99 0.56
N VAL A 135 -0.41 -4.31 0.79
CA VAL A 135 -0.69 -5.30 -0.27
C VAL A 135 -2.10 -5.11 -0.79
N ARG A 136 -2.24 -5.27 -2.11
CA ARG A 136 -3.50 -5.13 -2.84
C ARG A 136 -3.83 -6.41 -3.58
N PHE A 137 -5.10 -6.80 -3.58
CA PHE A 137 -5.64 -7.89 -4.40
C PHE A 137 -6.88 -7.41 -5.15
N PRO A 138 -7.11 -7.84 -6.40
CA PRO A 138 -8.39 -7.62 -7.04
C PRO A 138 -9.53 -8.23 -6.21
N LEU A 139 -10.72 -7.63 -6.26
CA LEU A 139 -11.91 -8.22 -5.66
C LEU A 139 -12.16 -9.61 -6.26
N GLY A 140 -12.57 -10.56 -5.41
CA GLY A 140 -12.80 -11.97 -5.78
C GLY A 140 -11.56 -12.86 -5.86
N VAL A 141 -10.35 -12.32 -5.74
CA VAL A 141 -9.11 -13.12 -5.76
C VAL A 141 -8.75 -13.62 -4.36
N ALA A 142 -8.88 -12.75 -3.35
CA ALA A 142 -8.61 -13.08 -1.95
C ALA A 142 -9.91 -13.17 -1.15
N SER A 143 -9.89 -13.93 -0.05
CA SER A 143 -11.04 -14.13 0.83
C SER A 143 -11.68 -12.82 1.30
N ALA A 144 -10.87 -11.81 1.62
CA ALA A 144 -11.36 -10.48 1.99
C ALA A 144 -12.19 -9.83 0.88
N GLY A 145 -11.78 -9.97 -0.38
CA GLY A 145 -12.52 -9.44 -1.52
C GLY A 145 -13.85 -10.14 -1.71
N THR A 146 -13.87 -11.48 -1.60
CA THR A 146 -15.11 -12.26 -1.66
C THR A 146 -16.07 -11.91 -0.52
N ALA A 147 -15.54 -11.79 0.71
CA ALA A 147 -16.33 -11.39 1.87
C ALA A 147 -16.93 -9.99 1.69
N ILE A 148 -16.16 -9.03 1.17
CA ILE A 148 -16.68 -7.68 0.90
C ILE A 148 -17.79 -7.72 -0.16
N MET A 149 -17.56 -8.42 -1.29
CA MET A 149 -18.54 -8.48 -2.40
C MET A 149 -19.87 -9.11 -1.97
N ALA A 150 -19.86 -10.06 -1.02
CA ALA A 150 -21.08 -10.67 -0.51
C ALA A 150 -22.05 -9.68 0.18
N PHE A 151 -21.59 -8.47 0.52
CA PHE A 151 -22.40 -7.42 1.13
C PHE A 151 -22.53 -6.16 0.23
N LEU A 152 -22.10 -6.23 -1.03
CA LEU A 152 -22.35 -5.16 -2.00
C LEU A 152 -23.73 -5.32 -2.65
N PRO A 153 -24.33 -4.24 -3.16
CA PRO A 153 -25.50 -4.34 -4.03
C PRO A 153 -25.20 -5.18 -5.28
N ASP A 154 -26.19 -5.90 -5.82
CA ASP A 154 -26.03 -6.78 -7.01
C ASP A 154 -25.45 -6.08 -8.25
N GLU A 155 -25.60 -4.75 -8.34
CA GLU A 155 -25.08 -3.93 -9.43
C GLU A 155 -23.56 -3.64 -9.35
N GLU A 156 -22.92 -3.95 -8.21
CA GLU A 156 -21.51 -3.66 -7.91
C GLU A 156 -20.62 -4.90 -7.76
#